data_AF-A0A928H886-F1
#
_entry.id   AF-A0A928H886-F1
#
_cell.length_a   1.000
_cell.length_b   1.000
_cell.length_c   1.000
_cell.angle_alpha   90.00
_cell.angle_beta   90.00
_cell.angle_gamma   90.00
#
_symmetry.space_group_name_H-M   'P 1'
#
loop_
_entity.id
_entity.type
_entity.pdbx_description
1 polymer ?
#
loop_
_entity_poly.entity_id
_entity_poly.type
_entity_poly.pdbx_seq_one_letter_code
_entity_poly.pdbx_strand_id
1 'polypeptide(L)'
;YVTTHKLPWEIQFITFIELRTPKKLKKLVKKWKPDGLLLNSLLGREATFLHCIRNIVAFGSDNVKLPKRTVFVNIDNAKIASEAFRLLFRRGLTNYAYIDNATSHRDTVHSKARAETFIDMARKAGFNCIEYDNTLSPADWTASLLTIAEKLKKLPLPCGIMAFSDLTSRMIIDACNYAKLRIPEQIQIVGVDNETEVCENIFPRLTSVDPDFFTVGYVAAQKMEELLVGRRSRGQTCTICGVPRIVERDTTRDLSNSARLATAAEKLIRLHACRGLPPSPKGLTLKSLAAALNVSRSLLELRFSTVHGEGVAAAIRREKLKEVCRQLKDTDLPIGDIAYRCGFPAQTHLNALFRRTFGCSLREYRSSHKNHSVD
;
A
#
# COMPACT_ATOMS: atom_id res chain seq x y z
N TYR A 1 14.91 20.41 -7.73
CA TYR A 1 14.21 21.67 -8.05
C TYR A 1 15.18 22.82 -8.32
N VAL A 2 15.93 23.28 -7.32
CA VAL A 2 16.88 24.41 -7.41
C VAL A 2 17.87 24.24 -8.56
N THR A 3 18.57 23.10 -8.61
CA THR A 3 19.50 22.77 -9.71
C THR A 3 18.79 22.72 -11.06
N THR A 4 17.64 22.07 -11.13
CA THR A 4 16.84 21.90 -12.36
C THR A 4 16.42 23.24 -12.97
N HIS A 5 16.10 24.23 -12.12
CA HIS A 5 15.65 25.56 -12.55
C HIS A 5 16.77 26.62 -12.50
N LYS A 6 18.00 26.23 -12.18
CA LYS A 6 19.18 27.11 -12.06
C LYS A 6 18.93 28.32 -11.14
N LEU A 7 18.27 28.10 -10.00
CA LEU A 7 18.00 29.15 -9.04
C LEU A 7 19.28 29.51 -8.26
N PRO A 8 19.54 30.81 -7.98
CA PRO A 8 20.76 31.27 -7.33
C PRO A 8 20.70 31.10 -5.80
N TRP A 9 20.17 29.98 -5.31
CA TRP A 9 19.99 29.76 -3.89
C TRP A 9 21.29 29.32 -3.21
N GLU A 10 21.65 29.99 -2.13
CA GLU A 10 22.63 29.49 -1.17
C GLU A 10 21.90 28.71 -0.07
N ILE A 11 22.12 27.40 -0.01
CA ILE A 11 21.41 26.50 0.91
C ILE A 11 22.34 26.07 2.03
N GLN A 12 21.93 26.31 3.29
CA GLN A 12 22.60 25.77 4.46
C GLN A 12 21.75 24.67 5.09
N PHE A 13 22.32 23.47 5.20
CA PHE A 13 21.73 22.35 5.92
C PHE A 13 22.14 22.42 7.38
N ILE A 14 21.16 22.30 8.28
CA ILE A 14 21.38 22.35 9.72
C ILE A 14 20.70 21.13 10.33
N THR A 15 21.47 20.25 10.94
CA THR A 15 20.94 19.05 11.57
C THR A 15 20.58 19.30 13.04
N PHE A 16 19.64 18.51 13.57
CA PHE A 16 19.25 18.61 14.98
C PHE A 16 20.42 18.33 15.94
N ILE A 17 21.34 17.45 15.54
CA ILE A 17 22.56 17.07 16.29
C ILE A 17 23.47 18.29 16.50
N GLU A 18 23.59 19.16 15.50
CA GLU A 18 24.38 20.39 15.57
C GLU A 18 23.67 21.47 16.40
N LEU A 19 22.34 21.49 16.34
CA LEU A 19 21.54 22.50 17.00
C LEU A 19 21.56 22.36 18.52
N ARG A 20 21.52 21.15 19.11
CA ARG A 20 21.51 20.82 20.57
C ARG A 20 20.54 21.61 21.49
N THR A 21 20.13 22.83 21.13
CA THR A 21 19.26 23.79 21.81
C THR A 21 18.70 24.81 20.80
N PRO A 22 17.41 25.21 20.90
CA PRO A 22 16.80 26.23 20.02
C PRO A 22 17.49 27.60 20.04
N LYS A 23 18.22 27.91 21.12
CA LYS A 23 19.00 29.16 21.26
C LYS A 23 20.07 29.29 20.17
N LYS A 24 20.69 28.19 19.73
CA LYS A 24 21.67 28.20 18.63
C LYS A 24 21.03 28.50 17.29
N LEU A 25 19.87 27.90 17.00
CA LEU A 25 19.11 28.16 15.77
C LEU A 25 18.73 29.64 15.66
N LYS A 26 18.23 30.24 16.75
CA LYS A 26 17.92 31.67 16.81
C LYS A 26 19.14 32.57 16.53
N LYS A 27 20.31 32.23 17.08
CA LYS A 27 21.55 32.98 16.82
C LYS A 27 21.98 32.86 15.35
N LEU A 28 21.88 31.66 14.78
CA LEU A 28 22.24 31.40 13.40
C LEU A 28 21.34 32.18 12.43
N VAL A 29 20.01 32.09 12.60
CA VAL A 29 19.05 32.86 11.81
C VAL A 29 19.31 34.36 11.91
N LYS A 30 19.64 34.89 13.09
CA LYS A 30 19.99 36.30 13.26
C LYS A 30 21.27 36.71 12.54
N LYS A 31 22.28 35.83 12.51
CA LYS A 31 23.58 36.11 11.88
C LYS A 31 23.51 35.97 10.36
N TRP A 32 22.90 34.89 9.87
CA TRP A 32 22.83 34.56 8.44
C TRP A 32 21.73 35.32 7.71
N LYS A 33 20.63 35.66 8.40
CA LYS A 33 19.47 36.38 7.85
C LYS A 33 18.90 35.71 6.58
N PRO A 34 18.46 34.44 6.67
CA PRO A 34 17.92 33.74 5.51
C PRO A 34 16.67 34.40 4.94
N ASP A 35 16.55 34.38 3.62
CA ASP A 35 15.33 34.77 2.91
C ASP A 35 14.19 33.77 3.11
N GLY A 36 14.51 32.50 3.38
CA GLY A 36 13.52 31.44 3.58
C GLY A 36 14.03 30.31 4.47
N LEU A 37 13.08 29.61 5.11
CA LEU A 37 13.38 28.46 5.97
C LEU A 37 12.54 27.24 5.58
N LEU A 38 13.22 26.12 5.32
CA LEU A 38 12.63 24.79 5.23
C LEU A 38 12.79 24.10 6.59
N LEU A 39 11.68 23.68 7.20
CA LEU A 39 11.67 23.21 8.60
C LEU A 39 10.91 21.90 8.76
N ASN A 40 11.50 20.94 9.46
CA ASN A 40 10.75 19.79 9.98
C ASN A 40 10.05 20.20 11.30
N SER A 41 8.73 20.00 11.39
CA SER A 41 7.86 20.48 12.48
C SER A 41 8.16 19.83 13.84
N LEU A 42 9.10 18.89 13.93
CA LEU A 42 9.57 18.32 15.20
C LEU A 42 10.28 19.36 16.09
N LEU A 43 10.63 20.54 15.55
CA LEU A 43 10.98 21.73 16.32
C LEU A 43 9.72 22.28 17.01
N GLY A 44 9.36 21.73 18.17
CA GLY A 44 8.14 22.04 18.93
C GLY A 44 7.97 23.48 19.42
N ARG A 45 7.31 23.67 20.58
CA ARG A 45 6.80 24.93 21.16
C ARG A 45 7.81 26.10 21.31
N GLU A 46 9.09 25.90 21.01
CA GLU A 46 10.19 26.86 21.19
C GLU A 46 10.51 27.69 19.92
N ALA A 47 9.73 27.52 18.86
CA ALA A 47 9.89 28.20 17.59
C ALA A 47 9.41 29.68 17.55
N THR A 48 9.33 30.35 18.71
CA THR A 48 8.83 31.74 18.83
C THR A 48 9.65 32.77 18.05
N PHE A 49 10.91 32.47 17.73
CA PHE A 49 11.75 33.34 16.89
C PHE A 49 11.44 33.24 15.39
N LEU A 50 10.65 32.26 14.95
CA LEU A 50 10.27 32.09 13.54
C LEU A 50 9.42 33.24 13.01
N HIS A 51 8.78 34.04 13.86
CA HIS A 51 8.09 35.26 13.45
C HIS A 51 9.00 36.27 12.72
N CYS A 52 10.31 36.20 12.92
CA CYS A 52 11.28 37.05 12.23
C CYS A 52 11.60 36.60 10.80
N ILE A 53 11.22 35.38 10.40
CA ILE A 53 11.45 34.85 9.05
C ILE A 53 10.15 34.97 8.27
N ARG A 54 10.23 35.58 7.08
CA ARG A 54 9.03 35.91 6.31
C ARG A 54 8.51 34.72 5.49
N ASN A 55 9.41 33.86 5.00
CA ASN A 55 9.09 32.76 4.11
C ASN A 55 9.43 31.43 4.80
N ILE A 56 8.41 30.65 5.15
CA ILE A 56 8.58 29.39 5.86
C ILE A 56 7.78 28.32 5.15
N VAL A 57 8.48 27.24 4.80
CA VAL A 57 7.87 25.99 4.33
C VAL A 57 8.18 24.92 5.38
N ALA A 58 7.14 24.28 5.89
CA ALA A 58 7.26 23.28 6.94
C ALA A 58 6.81 21.89 6.46
N PHE A 59 7.47 20.87 6.98
CA PHE A 59 7.07 19.46 6.88
C PHE A 59 6.49 19.03 8.22
N GLY A 60 5.37 18.32 8.22
CA GLY A 60 4.70 17.82 9.41
C GLY A 60 3.51 18.67 9.87
N SER A 61 3.10 18.46 11.12
CA SER A 61 1.81 18.92 11.64
C SER A 61 1.68 20.42 11.92
N ASP A 62 0.49 20.92 11.64
CA ASP A 62 -0.07 22.23 12.01
C ASP A 62 -0.24 22.45 13.54
N ASN A 63 -0.03 21.43 14.39
CA ASN A 63 -0.19 21.54 15.85
C ASN A 63 0.92 22.32 16.56
N VAL A 64 2.00 22.66 15.85
CA VAL A 64 2.99 23.62 16.34
C VAL A 64 2.49 25.03 16.03
N LYS A 65 2.54 25.94 17.01
CA LYS A 65 2.22 27.37 16.81
C LYS A 65 3.23 28.01 15.85
N LEU A 66 3.07 27.77 14.56
CA LEU A 66 3.84 28.36 13.48
C LEU A 66 3.15 29.64 12.99
N PRO A 67 3.87 30.58 12.36
CA PRO A 67 3.28 31.77 11.79
C PRO A 67 2.09 31.45 10.86
N LYS A 68 1.05 32.30 10.87
CA LYS A 68 -0.17 32.16 10.04
C LYS A 68 0.06 32.14 8.52
N ARG A 69 1.31 32.35 8.08
CA ARG A 69 1.72 32.37 6.66
C ARG A 69 2.61 31.18 6.28
N THR A 70 2.72 30.19 7.17
CA THR A 70 3.51 28.98 6.91
C THR A 70 2.84 28.14 5.84
N VAL A 71 3.62 27.65 4.89
CA VAL A 71 3.18 26.69 3.87
C VAL A 71 3.61 25.30 4.33
N PHE A 72 2.68 24.36 4.38
CA PHE A 72 2.94 22.98 4.74
C PHE A 72 3.01 22.10 3.50
N VAL A 73 4.02 21.23 3.44
CA VAL A 73 4.17 20.21 2.41
C VAL A 73 4.33 18.86 3.11
N ASN A 74 3.35 17.99 2.91
CA ASN A 74 3.19 16.77 3.69
C ASN A 74 3.03 15.53 2.81
N ILE A 75 3.37 14.38 3.37
CA ILE A 75 3.06 13.06 2.82
C ILE A 75 1.68 12.59 3.25
N ASP A 76 1.05 11.78 2.42
CA ASP A 76 -0.22 11.14 2.72
C ASP A 76 -0.01 9.94 3.66
N ASN A 77 -0.09 10.20 4.96
CA ASN A 77 0.06 9.18 6.01
C ASN A 77 -1.06 8.13 5.96
N ALA A 78 -2.27 8.50 5.57
CA ALA A 78 -3.37 7.55 5.41
C ALA A 78 -3.09 6.59 4.24
N LYS A 79 -2.56 7.11 3.13
CA LYS A 79 -2.18 6.27 1.99
C LYS A 79 -1.02 5.33 2.31
N ILE A 80 -0.03 5.77 3.08
CA ILE A 80 1.07 4.91 3.58
C ILE A 80 0.50 3.72 4.35
N ALA A 81 -0.36 3.98 5.33
CA ALA A 81 -1.02 2.92 6.10
C ALA A 81 -1.92 2.03 5.23
N SER A 82 -2.59 2.62 4.23
CA SER A 82 -3.44 1.87 3.30
C SER A 82 -2.66 0.86 2.46
N GLU A 83 -1.47 1.23 1.96
CA GLU A 83 -0.61 0.33 1.20
C GLU A 83 -0.09 -0.82 2.06
N ALA A 84 0.36 -0.52 3.30
CA ALA A 84 0.77 -1.54 4.26
C ALA A 84 -0.37 -2.54 4.57
N PHE A 85 -1.57 -2.03 4.88
CA PHE A 85 -2.74 -2.86 5.14
C PHE A 85 -3.12 -3.70 3.93
N ARG A 86 -3.18 -3.10 2.73
CA ARG A 86 -3.53 -3.83 1.49
C ARG A 86 -2.58 -5.00 1.24
N LEU A 87 -1.28 -4.84 1.48
CA LEU A 87 -0.35 -5.96 1.37
C LEU A 87 -0.66 -7.07 2.37
N LEU A 88 -0.73 -6.75 3.66
CA LEU A 88 -0.99 -7.73 4.72
C LEU A 88 -2.35 -8.44 4.52
N PHE A 89 -3.36 -7.71 4.06
CA PHE A 89 -4.67 -8.23 3.70
C PHE A 89 -4.61 -9.16 2.48
N ARG A 90 -3.85 -8.80 1.43
CA ARG A 90 -3.59 -9.67 0.27
C ARG A 90 -2.84 -10.95 0.66
N ARG A 91 -2.04 -10.91 1.73
CA ARG A 91 -1.42 -12.10 2.36
C ARG A 91 -2.41 -12.93 3.17
N GLY A 92 -3.62 -12.43 3.36
CA GLY A 92 -4.77 -13.13 3.96
C GLY A 92 -4.55 -13.49 5.41
N LEU A 93 -3.90 -12.55 6.10
CA LEU A 93 -3.80 -12.54 7.54
C LEU A 93 -5.17 -12.18 8.12
N THR A 94 -5.50 -12.74 9.27
CA THR A 94 -6.81 -12.56 9.92
C THR A 94 -6.73 -11.70 11.18
N ASN A 95 -5.51 -11.42 11.64
CA ASN A 95 -5.26 -10.59 12.81
C ASN A 95 -4.28 -9.50 12.42
N TYR A 96 -4.45 -8.32 13.00
CA TYR A 96 -3.64 -7.16 12.69
C TYR A 96 -3.14 -6.50 13.97
N ALA A 97 -1.96 -5.90 13.91
CA ALA A 97 -1.48 -5.03 14.96
C ALA A 97 -0.76 -3.80 14.40
N TYR A 98 -0.88 -2.69 15.11
CA TYR A 98 -0.08 -1.49 14.89
C TYR A 98 0.83 -1.30 16.11
N ILE A 99 2.14 -1.15 15.87
CA ILE A 99 3.12 -0.92 16.93
C ILE A 99 3.75 0.45 16.72
N ASP A 100 3.46 1.36 17.64
CA ASP A 100 3.97 2.73 17.61
C ASP A 100 5.42 2.83 18.13
N ASN A 101 6.01 4.03 18.14
CA ASN A 101 7.28 4.35 18.79
C ASN A 101 7.07 4.99 20.18
N ALA A 102 8.10 4.91 21.01
CA ALA A 102 8.13 5.19 22.44
C ALA A 102 8.19 6.60 22.90
N THR A 103 8.90 7.40 22.12
CA THR A 103 9.30 8.71 22.54
C THR A 103 8.06 9.56 22.41
N SER A 104 7.31 9.79 23.51
CA SER A 104 6.52 10.99 23.88
C SER A 104 5.95 11.91 22.78
N HIS A 105 5.73 11.37 21.59
CA HIS A 105 5.35 12.01 20.33
C HIS A 105 4.06 11.35 19.83
N ARG A 106 3.22 10.87 20.75
CA ARG A 106 1.78 10.66 20.50
C ARG A 106 1.12 11.91 19.91
N ASP A 107 1.77 13.07 20.01
CA ASP A 107 1.35 14.35 19.39
C ASP A 107 1.84 14.56 17.94
N THR A 108 2.57 13.62 17.32
CA THR A 108 2.91 13.73 15.89
C THR A 108 1.74 13.21 15.04
N VAL A 109 1.14 14.11 14.24
CA VAL A 109 0.00 13.79 13.36
C VAL A 109 0.29 12.61 12.42
N HIS A 110 1.55 12.34 12.11
CA HIS A 110 1.98 11.20 11.29
C HIS A 110 1.64 9.85 11.91
N SER A 111 1.92 9.65 13.21
CA SER A 111 1.62 8.35 13.85
C SER A 111 0.12 8.14 13.95
N LYS A 112 -0.60 9.17 14.41
CA LYS A 112 -2.06 9.10 14.60
C LYS A 112 -2.79 8.79 13.31
N ALA A 113 -2.47 9.49 12.21
CA ALA A 113 -3.11 9.25 10.92
C ALA A 113 -2.82 7.84 10.37
N ARG A 114 -1.60 7.32 10.56
CA ARG A 114 -1.24 5.95 10.15
C ARG A 114 -2.00 4.91 10.98
N ALA A 115 -1.98 5.05 12.31
CA ALA A 115 -2.67 4.16 13.24
C ALA A 115 -4.17 4.11 12.97
N GLU A 116 -4.83 5.29 12.93
CA GLU A 116 -6.27 5.40 12.68
C GLU A 116 -6.67 4.76 11.36
N THR A 117 -5.93 5.03 10.29
CA THR A 117 -6.23 4.47 8.96
C THR A 117 -6.05 2.95 8.94
N PHE A 118 -4.96 2.43 9.49
CA PHE A 118 -4.68 0.99 9.52
C PHE A 118 -5.75 0.23 10.33
N ILE A 119 -6.09 0.75 11.51
CA ILE A 119 -7.11 0.17 12.40
C ILE A 119 -8.50 0.24 11.76
N ASP A 120 -8.87 1.37 11.17
CA ASP A 120 -10.17 1.54 10.48
C ASP A 120 -10.31 0.57 9.30
N MET A 121 -9.26 0.40 8.50
CA MET A 121 -9.28 -0.56 7.38
C MET A 121 -9.42 -2.01 7.85
N ALA A 122 -8.72 -2.39 8.93
CA ALA A 122 -8.87 -3.72 9.52
C ALA A 122 -10.31 -3.97 10.02
N ARG A 123 -10.90 -2.99 10.72
CA ARG A 123 -12.27 -3.06 11.22
C ARG A 123 -13.29 -3.13 10.10
N LYS A 124 -13.14 -2.32 9.05
CA LYS A 124 -14.01 -2.36 7.85
C LYS A 124 -13.92 -3.70 7.10
N ALA A 125 -12.77 -4.36 7.17
CA ALA A 125 -12.59 -5.71 6.63
C ALA A 125 -13.13 -6.82 7.55
N GLY A 126 -13.68 -6.48 8.73
CA GLY A 126 -14.25 -7.44 9.69
C GLY A 126 -13.23 -8.09 10.62
N PHE A 127 -12.02 -7.54 10.72
CA PHE A 127 -10.94 -8.08 11.55
C PHE A 127 -10.61 -7.17 12.75
N ASN A 128 -10.11 -7.78 13.82
CA ASN A 128 -9.60 -7.04 14.96
C ASN A 128 -8.19 -6.50 14.67
N CYS A 129 -7.90 -5.30 15.16
CA CYS A 129 -6.57 -4.72 15.13
C CYS A 129 -6.16 -4.27 16.53
N ILE A 130 -5.05 -4.81 17.02
CA ILE A 130 -4.50 -4.48 18.34
C ILE A 130 -3.49 -3.35 18.19
N GLU A 131 -3.66 -2.28 18.95
CA GLU A 131 -2.69 -1.20 19.01
C GLU A 131 -1.80 -1.39 20.23
N TYR A 132 -0.48 -1.37 20.03
CA TYR A 132 0.49 -1.33 21.11
C TYR A 132 1.29 -0.05 21.04
N ASP A 133 1.17 0.76 22.08
CA ASP A 133 2.18 1.75 22.38
C ASP A 133 3.46 1.04 22.79
N ASN A 134 4.55 1.43 22.16
CA ASN A 134 5.84 0.90 22.52
C ASN A 134 6.55 1.89 23.43
N THR A 135 6.20 2.04 24.71
CA THR A 135 6.93 2.93 25.65
C THR A 135 8.33 2.38 25.96
N LEU A 136 9.25 2.54 25.03
CA LEU A 136 10.68 2.24 25.15
C LEU A 136 11.42 3.36 25.87
N SER A 137 12.29 2.98 26.80
CA SER A 137 13.40 3.84 27.18
C SER A 137 14.55 3.56 26.20
N PRO A 138 15.05 4.55 25.44
CA PRO A 138 16.25 4.38 24.61
C PRO A 138 17.48 3.95 25.43
N ALA A 139 17.47 4.17 26.75
CA ALA A 139 18.55 3.79 27.64
C ALA A 139 18.59 2.27 27.92
N ASP A 140 17.45 1.57 27.83
CA ASP A 140 17.33 0.15 28.20
C ASP A 140 16.71 -0.67 27.06
N TRP A 141 17.54 -0.97 26.04
CA TRP A 141 17.17 -1.83 24.92
C TRP A 141 16.65 -3.20 25.36
N THR A 142 17.26 -3.81 26.38
CA THR A 142 16.88 -5.15 26.84
C THR A 142 15.47 -5.16 27.45
N ALA A 143 15.15 -4.21 28.34
CA ALA A 143 13.83 -4.12 28.96
C ALA A 143 12.72 -3.86 27.92
N SER A 144 13.05 -3.00 26.96
CA SER A 144 12.26 -2.71 25.77
C SER A 144 11.93 -3.96 24.95
N LEU A 145 12.96 -4.74 24.59
CA LEU A 145 12.81 -5.98 23.83
C LEU A 145 11.92 -7.00 24.56
N LEU A 146 12.13 -7.20 25.86
CA LEU A 146 11.34 -8.14 26.68
C LEU A 146 9.86 -7.73 26.73
N THR A 147 9.59 -6.42 26.86
CA THR A 147 8.23 -5.88 26.91
C THR A 147 7.49 -6.12 25.59
N ILE A 148 8.15 -5.86 24.45
CA ILE A 148 7.56 -6.13 23.13
C ILE A 148 7.35 -7.64 22.96
N ALA A 149 8.32 -8.47 23.33
CA ALA A 149 8.21 -9.93 23.20
C ALA A 149 6.99 -10.49 23.96
N GLU A 150 6.75 -10.02 25.19
CA GLU A 150 5.56 -10.42 25.97
C GLU A 150 4.24 -9.95 25.35
N LYS A 151 4.22 -8.77 24.71
CA LYS A 151 3.05 -8.31 23.93
C LYS A 151 2.83 -9.18 22.70
N LEU A 152 3.89 -9.48 21.95
CA LEU A 152 3.84 -10.28 20.72
C LEU A 152 3.36 -11.72 20.99
N LYS A 153 3.74 -12.33 22.12
CA LYS A 153 3.24 -13.67 22.51
C LYS A 153 1.72 -13.72 22.71
N LYS A 154 1.09 -12.59 23.05
CA LYS A 154 -0.36 -12.50 23.28
C LYS A 154 -1.15 -12.22 22.01
N LEU A 155 -0.48 -11.96 20.88
CA LEU A 155 -1.15 -11.69 19.62
C LEU A 155 -1.80 -12.97 19.06
N PRO A 156 -3.06 -12.89 18.58
CA PRO A 156 -3.66 -13.98 17.84
C PRO A 156 -2.93 -14.17 16.49
N LEU A 157 -2.57 -15.41 16.18
CA LEU A 157 -1.83 -15.77 14.97
C LEU A 157 -2.75 -16.39 13.89
N PRO A 158 -2.45 -16.23 12.60
CA PRO A 158 -1.36 -15.43 12.03
C PRO A 158 -1.68 -13.92 12.11
N CYS A 159 -0.65 -13.08 12.26
CA CYS A 159 -0.80 -11.64 12.49
C CYS A 159 0.01 -10.79 11.50
N GLY A 160 -0.60 -9.73 10.98
CA GLY A 160 0.06 -8.70 10.19
C GLY A 160 0.33 -7.47 11.03
N ILE A 161 1.60 -7.08 11.13
CA ILE A 161 2.05 -5.94 11.93
C ILE A 161 2.49 -4.81 11.02
N MET A 162 1.94 -3.62 11.25
CA MET A 162 2.52 -2.38 10.75
C MET A 162 3.29 -1.71 11.88
N ALA A 163 4.57 -1.41 11.65
CA ALA A 163 5.40 -0.68 12.59
C ALA A 163 5.41 0.82 12.25
N PHE A 164 5.68 1.65 13.26
CA PHE A 164 5.83 3.10 13.07
C PHE A 164 6.96 3.49 12.08
N SER A 165 8.07 2.76 12.10
CA SER A 165 9.26 3.01 11.26
C SER A 165 10.04 1.71 11.03
N ASP A 166 11.03 1.76 10.14
CA ASP A 166 11.94 0.64 9.90
C ASP A 166 12.80 0.29 11.13
N LEU A 167 13.22 1.29 11.91
CA LEU A 167 13.91 1.07 13.19
C LEU A 167 13.01 0.36 14.20
N THR A 168 11.74 0.73 14.29
CA THR A 168 10.76 0.03 15.14
C THR A 168 10.56 -1.40 14.66
N SER A 169 10.53 -1.63 13.35
CA SER A 169 10.43 -2.97 12.76
C SER A 169 11.60 -3.87 13.15
N ARG A 170 12.83 -3.33 13.18
CA ARG A 170 14.01 -4.07 13.67
C ARG A 170 13.80 -4.56 15.10
N MET A 171 13.30 -3.70 15.99
CA MET A 171 13.01 -4.09 17.38
C MET A 171 11.96 -5.20 17.46
N ILE A 172 10.92 -5.12 16.62
CA ILE A 172 9.85 -6.12 16.57
C ILE A 172 10.40 -7.46 16.08
N ILE A 173 11.28 -7.46 15.07
CA ILE A 173 11.94 -8.67 14.57
C ILE A 173 12.79 -9.31 15.67
N ASP A 174 13.60 -8.53 16.39
CA ASP A 174 14.42 -9.03 17.49
C ASP A 174 13.55 -9.61 18.62
N ALA A 175 12.43 -8.94 18.93
CA ALA A 175 11.46 -9.43 19.91
C ALA A 175 10.73 -10.70 19.45
N CYS A 176 10.39 -10.83 18.17
CA CYS A 176 9.85 -12.07 17.59
C CYS A 176 10.85 -13.23 17.74
N ASN A 177 12.13 -12.98 17.40
CA ASN A 177 13.20 -13.98 17.52
C ASN A 177 13.35 -14.44 18.98
N TYR A 178 13.37 -13.50 19.93
CA TYR A 178 13.40 -13.81 21.36
C TYR A 178 12.17 -14.61 21.82
N ALA A 179 10.98 -14.25 21.34
CA ALA A 179 9.73 -14.95 21.63
C ALA A 179 9.56 -16.27 20.86
N LYS A 180 10.52 -16.66 20.01
CA LYS A 180 10.46 -17.83 19.11
C LYS A 180 9.25 -17.80 18.16
N LEU A 181 8.84 -16.61 17.73
CA LEU A 181 7.79 -16.39 16.74
C LEU A 181 8.40 -16.30 15.35
N ARG A 182 7.93 -17.15 14.42
CA ARG A 182 8.49 -17.22 13.06
C ARG A 182 7.97 -16.09 12.17
N ILE A 183 8.89 -15.48 11.44
CA ILE A 183 8.63 -14.48 10.41
C ILE A 183 9.12 -15.06 9.07
N PRO A 184 8.28 -15.13 8.02
CA PRO A 184 6.92 -14.59 7.90
C PRO A 184 5.78 -15.56 8.29
N GLU A 185 6.08 -16.77 8.79
CA GLU A 185 5.10 -17.87 8.93
C GLU A 185 3.98 -17.62 9.93
N GLN A 186 4.29 -16.96 11.03
CA GLN A 186 3.30 -16.64 12.07
C GLN A 186 3.00 -15.15 12.10
N ILE A 187 4.02 -14.33 11.87
CA ILE A 187 3.92 -12.88 11.90
C ILE A 187 4.54 -12.31 10.64
N GLN A 188 3.83 -11.40 9.98
CA GLN A 188 4.35 -10.60 8.88
C GLN A 188 4.47 -9.15 9.29
N ILE A 189 5.54 -8.48 8.88
CA ILE A 189 5.90 -7.15 9.37
C ILE A 189 6.12 -6.21 8.18
N VAL A 190 5.47 -5.04 8.23
CA VAL A 190 5.68 -3.93 7.30
C VAL A 190 6.20 -2.72 8.07
N GLY A 191 7.36 -2.23 7.68
CA GLY A 191 7.94 -0.96 8.14
C GLY A 191 7.50 0.24 7.29
N VAL A 192 8.04 1.40 7.64
CA VAL A 192 7.85 2.65 6.91
C VAL A 192 9.18 3.40 6.86
N ASP A 193 9.40 4.11 5.75
CA ASP A 193 10.54 4.98 5.40
C ASP A 193 11.53 4.36 4.41
N ASN A 194 11.49 3.03 4.22
CA ASN A 194 12.39 2.27 3.35
C ASN A 194 13.87 2.66 3.49
N GLU A 195 14.33 2.82 4.74
CA GLU A 195 15.73 3.04 5.07
C GLU A 195 16.52 1.81 4.66
N THR A 196 17.16 1.85 3.49
CA THR A 196 17.82 0.70 2.87
C THR A 196 18.91 0.10 3.77
N GLU A 197 19.61 0.94 4.52
CA GLU A 197 20.62 0.56 5.50
C GLU A 197 20.05 -0.30 6.63
N VAL A 198 18.78 -0.13 6.97
CA VAL A 198 18.08 -0.97 7.95
C VAL A 198 17.45 -2.16 7.24
N CYS A 199 16.69 -1.92 6.17
CA CYS A 199 15.85 -2.93 5.54
C CYS A 199 16.63 -4.10 4.92
N GLU A 200 17.79 -3.82 4.33
CA GLU A 200 18.63 -4.85 3.66
C GLU A 200 19.57 -5.57 4.64
N ASN A 201 19.85 -4.99 5.81
CA ASN A 201 20.84 -5.49 6.76
C ASN A 201 20.23 -6.16 8.01
N ILE A 202 18.93 -6.41 8.03
CA ILE A 202 18.26 -7.21 9.06
C ILE A 202 17.74 -8.51 8.46
N PHE A 203 17.67 -9.57 9.28
CA PHE A 203 17.15 -10.86 8.87
C PHE A 203 15.88 -11.24 9.67
N PRO A 204 14.77 -11.59 8.98
CA PRO A 204 14.54 -11.50 7.53
C PRO A 204 14.50 -10.04 7.02
N ARG A 205 14.84 -9.82 5.74
CA ARG A 205 14.85 -8.48 5.14
C ARG A 205 13.48 -7.81 5.19
N LEU A 206 13.46 -6.53 5.51
CA LEU A 206 12.23 -5.80 5.87
C LEU A 206 11.44 -5.31 4.67
N THR A 207 10.19 -5.73 4.58
CA THR A 207 9.21 -5.06 3.72
C THR A 207 8.88 -3.70 4.30
N SER A 208 8.97 -2.64 3.50
CA SER A 208 8.72 -1.28 3.98
C SER A 208 7.92 -0.48 2.95
N VAL A 209 7.10 0.46 3.43
CA VAL A 209 6.49 1.47 2.59
C VAL A 209 7.46 2.63 2.45
N ASP A 210 7.84 2.93 1.21
CA ASP A 210 8.72 4.00 0.76
C ASP A 210 7.87 5.26 0.46
N PRO A 211 7.86 6.27 1.35
CA PRO A 211 7.22 7.54 1.08
C PRO A 211 8.04 8.31 0.03
N ASP A 212 7.36 8.98 -0.89
CA ASP A 212 8.02 9.78 -1.94
C ASP A 212 8.57 11.11 -1.38
N PHE A 213 9.61 11.01 -0.56
CA PHE A 213 10.31 12.15 0.05
C PHE A 213 10.96 13.05 -1.01
N PHE A 214 11.33 12.49 -2.17
CA PHE A 214 11.89 13.26 -3.27
C PHE A 214 10.88 14.28 -3.82
N THR A 215 9.67 13.84 -4.14
CA THR A 215 8.59 14.73 -4.60
C THR A 215 8.23 15.76 -3.54
N VAL A 216 8.18 15.36 -2.26
CA VAL A 216 7.92 16.27 -1.14
C VAL A 216 8.98 17.38 -1.07
N GLY A 217 10.27 17.03 -1.15
CA GLY A 217 11.36 18.01 -1.17
C GLY A 217 11.32 18.91 -2.41
N TYR A 218 10.97 18.34 -3.57
CA TYR A 218 10.84 19.10 -4.82
C TYR A 218 9.71 20.14 -4.74
N VAL A 219 8.52 19.73 -4.26
CA VAL A 219 7.36 20.60 -4.07
C VAL A 219 7.64 21.65 -2.98
N ALA A 220 8.35 21.29 -1.91
CA ALA A 220 8.72 22.24 -0.86
C ALA A 220 9.65 23.34 -1.40
N ALA A 221 10.63 22.99 -2.23
CA ALA A 221 11.46 23.98 -2.90
C ALA A 221 10.65 24.84 -3.89
N GLN A 222 9.73 24.25 -4.65
CA GLN A 222 8.82 25.01 -5.52
C GLN A 222 7.98 26.02 -4.72
N LYS A 223 7.41 25.61 -3.58
CA LYS A 223 6.64 26.50 -2.70
C LYS A 223 7.50 27.59 -2.07
N MET A 224 8.74 27.29 -1.72
CA MET A 224 9.67 28.29 -1.22
C MET A 224 9.98 29.34 -2.30
N GLU A 225 10.19 28.94 -3.56
CA GLU A 225 10.39 29.87 -4.67
C GLU A 225 9.17 30.79 -4.87
N GLU A 226 7.96 30.22 -4.87
CA GLU A 226 6.71 31.01 -4.93
C GLU A 226 6.67 32.09 -3.83
N LEU A 227 7.07 31.76 -2.61
CA LEU A 227 7.14 32.70 -1.49
C LEU A 227 8.22 33.78 -1.68
N LEU A 228 9.40 33.42 -2.19
CA LEU A 228 10.52 34.32 -2.42
C LEU A 228 10.20 35.36 -3.50
N VAL A 229 9.53 34.96 -4.59
CA VAL A 229 9.09 35.87 -5.66
C VAL A 229 7.80 36.64 -5.32
N GLY A 230 7.28 36.49 -4.11
CA GLY A 230 6.12 37.24 -3.61
C GLY A 230 4.75 36.68 -3.99
N ARG A 231 4.67 35.49 -4.59
CA ARG A 231 3.41 34.80 -4.91
C ARG A 231 2.86 34.14 -3.64
N ARG A 232 2.01 34.89 -2.92
CA ARG A 232 1.50 34.48 -1.61
C ARG A 232 0.02 34.12 -1.63
N SER A 233 -0.30 32.98 -1.03
CA SER A 233 -1.66 32.61 -0.65
C SER A 233 -2.13 33.38 0.58
N ARG A 234 -3.44 33.63 0.71
CA ARG A 234 -4.03 34.19 1.94
C ARG A 234 -4.17 33.06 2.97
N GLY A 235 -3.36 33.11 4.03
CA GLY A 235 -3.43 32.17 5.15
C GLY A 235 -2.44 31.01 5.05
N GLN A 236 -2.62 30.00 5.92
CA GLN A 236 -1.85 28.75 5.87
C GLN A 236 -2.38 27.88 4.73
N THR A 237 -1.47 27.21 4.02
CA THR A 237 -1.80 26.25 2.97
C THR A 237 -1.10 24.94 3.23
N CYS A 238 -1.78 23.82 3.06
CA CYS A 238 -1.21 22.48 3.18
C CYS A 238 -1.32 21.75 1.84
N THR A 239 -0.19 21.28 1.32
CA THR A 239 -0.13 20.46 0.10
C THR A 239 0.26 19.04 0.50
N ILE A 240 -0.62 18.08 0.22
CA ILE A 240 -0.30 16.66 0.35
C ILE A 240 0.23 16.18 -0.99
N CYS A 241 1.42 15.57 -1.01
CA CYS A 241 2.08 15.13 -2.24
C CYS A 241 2.90 13.86 -2.02
N GLY A 242 3.33 13.27 -3.13
CA GLY A 242 4.00 11.98 -3.16
C GLY A 242 3.01 10.81 -3.19
N VAL A 243 3.38 9.76 -3.91
CA VAL A 243 2.64 8.49 -3.90
C VAL A 243 3.55 7.45 -3.25
N PRO A 244 3.19 6.91 -2.08
CA PRO A 244 4.03 5.91 -1.43
C PRO A 244 4.06 4.63 -2.27
N ARG A 245 5.21 3.96 -2.26
CA ARG A 245 5.41 2.66 -2.90
C ARG A 245 5.71 1.61 -1.84
N ILE A 246 5.17 0.41 -2.00
CA ILE A 246 5.58 -0.71 -1.15
C ILE A 246 6.78 -1.44 -1.76
N VAL A 247 7.80 -1.69 -0.94
CA VAL A 247 9.00 -2.46 -1.30
C VAL A 247 8.94 -3.79 -0.56
N GLU A 248 8.42 -4.81 -1.25
CA GLU A 248 8.23 -6.16 -0.69
C GLU A 248 9.56 -6.90 -0.52
N ARG A 249 9.77 -7.47 0.68
CA ARG A 249 10.92 -8.30 1.04
C ARG A 249 10.49 -9.53 1.85
N ASP A 250 11.42 -10.13 2.58
CA ASP A 250 11.25 -11.43 3.24
C ASP A 250 10.23 -11.39 4.39
N THR A 251 10.09 -10.29 5.13
CA THR A 251 9.12 -10.19 6.26
C THR A 251 7.65 -10.33 5.86
N THR A 252 7.32 -10.21 4.57
CA THR A 252 5.95 -10.39 4.05
C THR A 252 5.90 -11.40 2.91
N ARG A 253 6.88 -12.33 2.87
CA ARG A 253 6.92 -13.37 1.83
C ARG A 253 5.56 -14.04 1.75
N ASP A 254 5.05 -14.20 0.52
CA ASP A 254 3.79 -14.89 0.32
C ASP A 254 3.95 -16.38 0.63
N LEU A 255 3.54 -16.77 1.84
CA LEU A 255 3.54 -18.16 2.30
C LEU A 255 2.26 -18.90 1.97
N SER A 256 1.22 -18.18 1.56
CA SER A 256 -0.12 -18.74 1.42
C SER A 256 -0.28 -19.65 0.19
N ASN A 257 0.83 -19.93 -0.52
CA ASN A 257 0.82 -20.45 -1.87
C ASN A 257 -0.15 -19.64 -2.77
N SER A 258 -0.55 -18.40 -2.45
CA SER A 258 -1.62 -17.70 -3.18
C SER A 258 -1.27 -17.50 -4.63
N ALA A 259 -0.03 -17.13 -4.93
CA ALA A 259 0.46 -17.09 -6.31
C ALA A 259 0.34 -18.47 -7.00
N ARG A 260 0.69 -19.56 -6.30
CA ARG A 260 0.57 -20.93 -6.84
C ARG A 260 -0.89 -21.38 -6.98
N LEU A 261 -1.76 -21.04 -6.03
CA LEU A 261 -3.18 -21.33 -6.02
C LEU A 261 -3.89 -20.54 -7.12
N ALA A 262 -3.61 -19.25 -7.27
CA ALA A 262 -4.13 -18.41 -8.32
C ALA A 262 -3.62 -18.89 -9.70
N THR A 263 -2.35 -19.23 -9.83
CA THR A 263 -1.79 -19.81 -11.07
C THR A 263 -2.44 -21.16 -11.39
N ALA A 264 -2.63 -22.03 -10.40
CA ALA A 264 -3.31 -23.32 -10.57
C ALA A 264 -4.78 -23.12 -10.95
N ALA A 265 -5.47 -22.17 -10.32
CA ALA A 265 -6.84 -21.79 -10.64
C ALA A 265 -6.94 -21.25 -12.07
N GLU A 266 -6.08 -20.32 -12.49
CA GLU A 266 -6.05 -19.78 -13.86
C GLU A 266 -5.80 -20.89 -14.88
N LYS A 267 -4.87 -21.81 -14.60
CA LYS A 267 -4.63 -23.00 -15.44
C LYS A 267 -5.89 -23.85 -15.59
N LEU A 268 -6.59 -24.15 -14.49
CA LEU A 268 -7.82 -24.93 -14.52
C LEU A 268 -8.96 -24.19 -15.22
N ILE A 269 -9.08 -22.87 -15.03
CA ILE A 269 -10.06 -22.03 -15.72
C ILE A 269 -9.81 -22.09 -17.22
N ARG A 270 -8.58 -21.89 -17.68
CA ARG A 270 -8.22 -21.95 -19.10
C ARG A 270 -8.53 -23.30 -19.74
N LEU A 271 -8.29 -24.41 -19.03
CA LEU A 271 -8.49 -25.76 -19.54
C LEU A 271 -9.96 -26.23 -19.48
N HIS A 272 -10.71 -25.78 -18.47
CA HIS A 272 -12.00 -26.37 -18.12
C HIS A 272 -13.17 -25.39 -18.09
N ALA A 273 -12.99 -24.10 -18.42
CA ALA A 273 -14.07 -23.10 -18.38
C ALA A 273 -15.36 -23.58 -19.07
N CYS A 274 -15.25 -24.10 -20.29
CA CYS A 274 -16.39 -24.58 -21.09
C CYS A 274 -16.85 -26.00 -20.70
N ARG A 275 -15.90 -26.92 -20.49
CA ARG A 275 -16.17 -28.36 -20.31
C ARG A 275 -16.56 -28.75 -18.87
N GLY A 276 -16.25 -27.91 -17.89
CA GLY A 276 -16.40 -28.25 -16.48
C GLY A 276 -15.35 -29.24 -15.97
N LEU A 277 -15.44 -29.56 -14.68
CA LEU A 277 -14.60 -30.54 -13.99
C LEU A 277 -15.47 -31.73 -13.57
N PRO A 278 -14.97 -32.98 -13.65
CA PRO A 278 -15.68 -34.15 -13.14
C PRO A 278 -16.07 -33.95 -11.66
N PRO A 279 -17.28 -34.37 -11.21
CA PRO A 279 -18.33 -35.09 -11.94
C PRO A 279 -19.36 -34.18 -12.67
N SER A 280 -19.13 -32.86 -12.77
CA SER A 280 -20.09 -31.93 -13.35
C SER A 280 -19.66 -31.44 -14.74
N PRO A 281 -20.23 -31.99 -15.84
CA PRO A 281 -19.86 -31.61 -17.21
C PRO A 281 -20.46 -30.27 -17.67
N LYS A 282 -21.27 -29.59 -16.84
CA LYS A 282 -22.01 -28.38 -17.22
C LYS A 282 -21.23 -27.08 -16.96
N GLY A 283 -19.98 -27.03 -17.41
CA GLY A 283 -19.11 -25.85 -17.31
C GLY A 283 -18.52 -25.61 -15.91
N LEU A 284 -17.42 -24.85 -15.86
CA LEU A 284 -16.71 -24.60 -14.61
C LEU A 284 -17.48 -23.63 -13.71
N THR A 285 -17.57 -23.95 -12.42
CA THR A 285 -18.13 -23.08 -11.37
C THR A 285 -17.08 -22.78 -10.30
N LEU A 286 -17.26 -21.68 -9.54
CA LEU A 286 -16.42 -21.40 -8.38
C LEU A 286 -16.43 -22.56 -7.37
N LYS A 287 -17.58 -23.20 -7.15
CA LYS A 287 -17.72 -24.33 -6.22
C LYS A 287 -16.89 -25.53 -6.67
N SER A 288 -16.99 -25.91 -7.95
CA SER A 288 -16.22 -27.04 -8.48
C SER A 288 -14.71 -26.76 -8.54
N LEU A 289 -14.33 -25.50 -8.84
CA LEU A 289 -12.92 -25.11 -8.87
C LEU A 289 -12.31 -25.11 -7.47
N ALA A 290 -13.02 -24.58 -6.48
CA ALA A 290 -12.59 -24.60 -5.07
C ALA A 290 -12.42 -26.02 -4.55
N ALA A 291 -13.38 -26.91 -4.87
CA ALA A 291 -13.29 -28.33 -4.51
C ALA A 291 -12.07 -29.03 -5.15
N ALA A 292 -11.81 -28.78 -6.43
CA ALA A 292 -10.67 -29.36 -7.14
C ALA A 292 -9.30 -28.89 -6.60
N LEU A 293 -9.25 -27.68 -6.04
CA LEU A 293 -8.05 -27.12 -5.41
C LEU A 293 -7.98 -27.37 -3.91
N ASN A 294 -8.95 -28.10 -3.34
CA ASN A 294 -9.07 -28.41 -1.92
C ASN A 294 -9.04 -27.16 -1.00
N VAL A 295 -9.76 -26.11 -1.39
CA VAL A 295 -9.85 -24.83 -0.66
C VAL A 295 -11.30 -24.38 -0.51
N SER A 296 -11.56 -23.46 0.43
CA SER A 296 -12.87 -22.82 0.55
C SER A 296 -13.14 -21.84 -0.60
N ARG A 297 -14.41 -21.64 -0.95
CA ARG A 297 -14.82 -20.69 -2.01
C ARG A 297 -14.35 -19.27 -1.70
N SER A 298 -14.54 -18.82 -0.46
CA SER A 298 -14.16 -17.48 -0.03
C SER A 298 -12.65 -17.26 -0.10
N LEU A 299 -11.86 -18.27 0.28
CA LEU A 299 -10.41 -18.21 0.18
C LEU A 299 -9.96 -18.12 -1.28
N LEU A 300 -10.50 -18.98 -2.15
CA LEU A 300 -10.15 -18.96 -3.57
C LEU A 300 -10.51 -17.61 -4.22
N GLU A 301 -11.69 -17.06 -3.95
CA GLU A 301 -12.11 -15.77 -4.50
C GLU A 301 -11.20 -14.63 -4.02
N LEU A 302 -10.87 -14.61 -2.73
CA LEU A 302 -9.95 -13.63 -2.15
C LEU A 302 -8.55 -13.72 -2.78
N ARG A 303 -7.98 -14.93 -2.87
CA ARG A 303 -6.61 -15.13 -3.39
C ARG A 303 -6.51 -14.87 -4.89
N PHE A 304 -7.50 -15.31 -5.66
CA PHE A 304 -7.52 -15.11 -7.10
C PHE A 304 -7.66 -13.62 -7.45
N SER A 305 -8.60 -12.91 -6.82
CA SER A 305 -8.79 -11.46 -7.05
C SER A 305 -7.60 -10.63 -6.60
N THR A 306 -6.94 -11.03 -5.50
CA THR A 306 -5.70 -10.42 -5.02
C THR A 306 -4.57 -10.47 -6.04
N VAL A 307 -4.45 -11.56 -6.80
CA VAL A 307 -3.36 -11.78 -7.76
C VAL A 307 -3.72 -11.24 -9.15
N HIS A 308 -4.94 -11.44 -9.63
CA HIS A 308 -5.35 -11.13 -11.01
C HIS A 308 -6.15 -9.83 -11.16
N GLY A 309 -6.54 -9.19 -10.05
CA GLY A 309 -7.34 -7.94 -10.08
C GLY A 309 -8.81 -8.13 -10.47
N GLU A 310 -9.27 -9.38 -10.64
CA GLU A 310 -10.65 -9.73 -10.98
C GLU A 310 -11.12 -10.98 -10.23
N GLY A 311 -12.43 -11.15 -10.07
CA GLY A 311 -13.00 -12.34 -9.45
C GLY A 311 -12.95 -13.59 -10.34
N VAL A 312 -13.03 -14.77 -9.72
CA VAL A 312 -12.98 -16.07 -10.42
C VAL A 312 -14.12 -16.21 -11.42
N ALA A 313 -15.31 -15.72 -11.05
CA ALA A 313 -16.47 -15.75 -11.95
C ALA A 313 -16.28 -14.88 -13.20
N ALA A 314 -15.53 -13.78 -13.09
CA ALA A 314 -15.18 -12.93 -14.23
C ALA A 314 -14.15 -13.64 -15.14
N ALA A 315 -13.14 -14.28 -14.56
CA ALA A 315 -12.15 -15.08 -15.28
C ALA A 315 -12.77 -16.22 -16.08
N ILE A 316 -13.65 -17.01 -15.45
CA ILE A 316 -14.38 -18.10 -16.12
C ILE A 316 -15.19 -17.55 -17.30
N ARG A 317 -15.87 -16.42 -17.11
CA ARG A 317 -16.67 -15.78 -18.15
C ARG A 317 -15.80 -15.31 -19.31
N ARG A 318 -14.65 -14.70 -19.03
CA ARG A 318 -13.68 -14.27 -20.04
C ARG A 318 -13.24 -15.44 -20.90
N GLU A 319 -12.81 -16.54 -20.28
CA GLU A 319 -12.33 -17.71 -21.04
C GLU A 319 -13.45 -18.38 -21.85
N LYS A 320 -14.68 -18.45 -21.32
CA LYS A 320 -15.84 -18.92 -22.10
C LYS A 320 -16.09 -18.05 -23.33
N LEU A 321 -16.03 -16.72 -23.20
CA LEU A 321 -16.25 -15.81 -24.32
C LEU A 321 -15.13 -15.87 -25.36
N LYS A 322 -13.87 -16.08 -24.94
CA LYS A 322 -12.75 -16.33 -25.87
C LYS A 322 -13.00 -17.56 -26.74
N GLU A 323 -13.47 -18.66 -26.14
CA GLU A 323 -13.79 -19.88 -26.88
C GLU A 323 -15.02 -19.70 -27.81
N VAL A 324 -16.02 -18.92 -27.39
CA VAL A 324 -17.14 -18.54 -28.28
C VAL A 324 -16.62 -17.78 -29.50
N CYS A 325 -15.79 -16.74 -29.29
CA CYS A 325 -15.20 -15.98 -30.40
C CYS A 325 -14.40 -16.88 -31.34
N ARG A 326 -13.64 -17.84 -30.80
CA ARG A 326 -12.89 -18.83 -31.58
C ARG A 326 -13.81 -19.70 -32.43
N GLN A 327 -14.85 -20.29 -31.85
CA GLN A 327 -15.80 -21.13 -32.60
C GLN A 327 -16.63 -20.35 -33.63
N LEU A 328 -16.92 -19.07 -33.39
CA LEU A 328 -17.58 -18.22 -34.38
C LEU A 328 -16.71 -17.96 -35.62
N LYS A 329 -15.38 -17.94 -35.46
CA LYS A 329 -14.41 -17.74 -36.55
C LYS A 329 -14.06 -19.04 -37.26
N ASP A 330 -13.77 -20.08 -36.48
CA ASP A 330 -13.17 -21.32 -36.99
C ASP A 330 -14.22 -22.35 -37.46
N THR A 331 -15.51 -22.15 -37.17
CA THR A 331 -16.55 -23.17 -37.42
C THR A 331 -17.88 -22.61 -37.91
N ASP A 332 -18.64 -23.46 -38.59
CA ASP A 332 -20.00 -23.19 -39.06
C ASP A 332 -21.11 -23.67 -38.12
N LEU A 333 -20.73 -24.04 -36.89
CA LEU A 333 -21.67 -24.58 -35.92
C LEU A 333 -22.85 -23.63 -35.67
N PRO A 334 -24.09 -24.14 -35.52
CA PRO A 334 -25.22 -23.36 -35.06
C PRO A 334 -24.90 -22.62 -33.75
N ILE A 335 -25.39 -21.39 -33.60
CA ILE A 335 -25.12 -20.57 -32.40
C ILE A 335 -25.63 -21.26 -31.12
N GLY A 336 -26.73 -22.02 -31.22
CA GLY A 336 -27.23 -22.86 -30.12
C GLY A 336 -26.22 -23.92 -29.68
N ASP A 337 -25.55 -24.58 -30.63
CA ASP A 337 -24.55 -25.61 -30.35
C ASP A 337 -23.29 -25.01 -29.73
N ILE A 338 -22.86 -23.83 -30.20
CA ILE A 338 -21.73 -23.10 -29.60
C ILE A 338 -22.06 -22.73 -28.16
N ALA A 339 -23.28 -22.25 -27.89
CA ALA A 339 -23.71 -21.93 -26.53
C ALA A 339 -23.65 -23.16 -25.61
N TYR A 340 -24.16 -24.31 -26.09
CA TYR A 340 -24.11 -25.56 -25.34
C TYR A 340 -22.66 -26.02 -25.09
N ARG A 341 -21.82 -26.07 -26.14
CA ARG A 341 -20.41 -26.49 -26.06
C ARG A 341 -19.55 -25.60 -25.16
N CYS A 342 -19.87 -24.31 -25.09
CA CYS A 342 -19.17 -23.37 -24.22
C CYS A 342 -19.69 -23.36 -22.78
N GLY A 343 -20.65 -24.23 -22.44
CA GLY A 343 -21.20 -24.39 -21.10
C GLY A 343 -22.11 -23.24 -20.68
N PHE A 344 -22.89 -22.68 -21.62
CA PHE A 344 -23.98 -21.75 -21.32
C PHE A 344 -25.31 -22.51 -21.19
N PRO A 345 -26.17 -22.13 -20.21
CA PRO A 345 -27.43 -22.83 -19.98
C PRO A 345 -28.47 -22.60 -21.08
N ALA A 346 -28.39 -21.47 -21.79
CA ALA A 346 -29.29 -21.12 -22.88
C ALA A 346 -28.61 -20.16 -23.86
N GLN A 347 -28.98 -20.24 -25.14
CA GLN A 347 -28.50 -19.33 -26.19
C GLN A 347 -28.90 -17.87 -25.91
N THR A 348 -30.08 -17.64 -25.35
CA THR A 348 -30.57 -16.29 -24.97
C THR A 348 -29.63 -15.61 -23.98
N HIS A 349 -29.10 -16.37 -23.00
CA HIS A 349 -28.14 -15.86 -22.03
C HIS A 349 -26.80 -15.50 -22.69
N LEU A 350 -26.30 -16.34 -23.61
CA LEU A 350 -25.08 -16.03 -24.37
C LEU A 350 -25.26 -14.78 -25.24
N ASN A 351 -26.39 -14.64 -25.94
CA ASN A 351 -26.68 -13.47 -26.79
C ASN A 351 -26.61 -12.15 -25.98
N ALA A 352 -27.30 -12.12 -24.84
CA ALA A 352 -27.33 -10.93 -23.98
C ALA A 352 -25.94 -10.58 -23.44
N LEU A 353 -25.19 -11.61 -22.98
CA LEU A 353 -23.85 -11.40 -22.44
C LEU A 353 -22.87 -10.93 -23.52
N PHE A 354 -22.89 -11.56 -24.69
CA PHE A 354 -21.98 -11.23 -25.79
C PHE A 354 -22.20 -9.80 -26.27
N ARG A 355 -23.46 -9.38 -26.45
CA ARG A 355 -23.80 -8.01 -26.86
C ARG A 355 -23.37 -6.97 -25.82
N ARG A 356 -23.51 -7.28 -24.53
CA ARG A 356 -23.03 -6.40 -23.45
C ARG A 356 -21.50 -6.26 -23.43
N THR A 357 -20.77 -7.32 -23.77
CA THR A 357 -19.31 -7.32 -23.73
C THR A 357 -18.66 -6.76 -25.00
N PHE A 358 -19.21 -7.05 -26.18
CA PHE A 358 -18.60 -6.73 -27.48
C PHE A 358 -19.37 -5.68 -28.30
N GLY A 359 -20.54 -5.23 -27.83
CA GLY A 359 -21.36 -4.22 -28.53
C GLY A 359 -22.11 -4.71 -29.77
N CYS A 360 -21.84 -5.93 -30.24
CA CYS A 360 -22.44 -6.52 -31.44
C CYS A 360 -23.10 -7.88 -31.15
N SER A 361 -23.91 -8.38 -32.10
CA SER A 361 -24.51 -9.71 -32.01
C SER A 361 -23.54 -10.83 -32.43
N LEU A 362 -23.77 -12.06 -31.98
CA LEU A 362 -22.96 -13.23 -32.38
C LEU A 362 -22.99 -13.46 -33.90
N ARG A 363 -24.11 -13.13 -34.57
CA ARG A 363 -24.25 -13.21 -36.03
C ARG A 363 -23.40 -12.16 -36.73
N GLU A 364 -23.48 -10.90 -36.29
CA GLU A 364 -22.63 -9.81 -36.80
C GLU A 364 -21.14 -10.13 -36.64
N TYR A 365 -20.76 -10.65 -35.47
CA TYR A 365 -19.38 -11.03 -35.19
C TYR A 365 -18.89 -12.14 -36.13
N ARG A 366 -19.73 -13.16 -36.41
CA ARG A 366 -19.41 -14.23 -37.37
C ARG A 366 -19.27 -13.69 -38.80
N SER A 367 -20.23 -12.88 -39.27
CA SER A 367 -20.23 -12.37 -40.64
C SER A 367 -19.05 -11.44 -40.92
N SER A 368 -18.68 -10.58 -39.96
CA SER A 368 -17.53 -9.67 -40.09
C SER A 368 -16.19 -10.39 -40.24
N HIS A 369 -16.04 -11.57 -39.63
CA HIS A 369 -14.79 -12.32 -39.64
C HIS A 369 -14.69 -13.40 -40.73
N LYS A 370 -15.81 -13.88 -41.27
CA LYS A 370 -15.81 -14.76 -42.45
C LYS A 370 -15.44 -14.04 -43.75
N ASN A 371 -15.76 -12.75 -43.85
CA ASN A 371 -15.43 -11.94 -45.03
C ASN A 371 -13.95 -11.52 -45.09
N HIS A 372 -13.13 -11.85 -44.09
CA HIS A 372 -11.68 -11.55 -44.06
C HIS A 372 -10.79 -12.79 -44.27
N SER A 373 -11.38 -13.96 -44.50
CA SER A 373 -10.65 -15.22 -44.76
C SER A 373 -10.71 -15.67 -46.23
N VAL A 374 -11.19 -14.78 -47.11
CA VAL A 374 -11.17 -14.94 -48.57
C VAL A 374 -10.59 -13.64 -49.14
N ASP A 375 -9.27 -13.55 -49.13
CA ASP A 375 -8.43 -12.76 -50.05
C ASP A 375 -7.03 -13.38 -50.07
#